data_AF-A0A956H879-F1
#
_entry.id   AF-A0A956H879-F1
#
_cell.length_a   1.000
_cell.length_b   1.000
_cell.length_c   1.000
_cell.angle_alpha   90.00
_cell.angle_beta   90.00
_cell.angle_gamma   90.00
#
_symmetry.space_group_name_H-M   'P 1'
#
loop_
_entity.id
_entity.type
_entity.pdbx_description
1 polymer ?
#
loop_
_entity_poly.entity_id
_entity_poly.type
_entity_poly.pdbx_seq_one_letter_code
_entity_poly.pdbx_strand_id
1 'polypeptide(L)'
;MTWLGGSRAALVPTVLLLSTAVVGCSRDAAQGPALVGDPQLIFHPNQPMVVDVVVEFDGPIDAAELELVHDADPGVVVATIADGEAGDGSTHHHFRVRGLGPGSDHALSLDWAGRHEAVAFTTQAPLPGFIPGFEVVGLEGAAEVLYRIFDYSYGPAWSPNGLFVVDPQGTTRWYIGGEPLIPGPLAVYAGVTLLDDGTMLTTRDGAVQVIDELGEVVRRHDAAALAMSAFHHEAMMLQSGNILTFGNSFEMVDYADQGWGELLVAGDLLVEFDPAGEIAWTWDAFDHLDPQR
;
A
#
# COMPACT_ATOMS: atom_id res chain seq x y z
N MET A 1 3.62 11.16 -5.91
CA MET A 1 3.40 9.70 -5.89
C MET A 1 2.82 9.27 -7.23
N THR A 2 3.66 8.95 -8.21
CA THR A 2 3.60 7.60 -8.82
C THR A 2 3.93 6.67 -7.66
N TRP A 3 3.00 5.83 -7.22
CA TRP A 3 2.85 5.44 -5.81
C TRP A 3 4.16 5.07 -5.08
N LEU A 4 5.10 4.40 -5.76
CA LEU A 4 6.54 4.73 -5.79
C LEU A 4 7.05 4.52 -7.23
N GLY A 5 7.80 5.50 -7.76
CA GLY A 5 8.56 5.39 -9.01
C GLY A 5 7.84 5.73 -10.32
N GLY A 6 8.13 6.90 -10.89
CA GLY A 6 8.14 7.09 -12.35
C GLY A 6 7.27 8.16 -13.04
N SER A 7 7.03 9.37 -12.50
CA SER A 7 6.56 10.47 -13.37
C SER A 7 7.74 11.18 -14.04
N ARG A 8 7.96 10.97 -15.33
CA ARG A 8 8.63 11.98 -16.15
C ARG A 8 7.70 13.19 -16.25
N ALA A 9 8.18 14.35 -15.82
CA ALA A 9 7.48 15.61 -15.99
C ALA A 9 7.18 15.84 -17.49
N ALA A 10 5.91 15.78 -17.87
CA ALA A 10 5.47 16.23 -19.17
C ALA A 10 5.53 17.77 -19.19
N LEU A 11 6.54 18.30 -19.87
CA LEU A 11 6.56 19.70 -20.30
C LEU A 11 5.36 19.92 -21.22
N VAL A 12 4.43 20.78 -20.81
CA VAL A 12 3.32 21.26 -21.65
C VAL A 12 3.92 22.08 -22.80
N PRO A 13 3.84 21.65 -24.08
CA PRO A 13 4.16 22.53 -25.17
C PRO A 13 2.94 23.40 -25.47
N THR A 14 3.15 24.72 -25.49
CA THR A 14 2.20 25.65 -26.09
C THR A 14 2.14 25.37 -27.59
N VAL A 15 1.04 24.80 -28.08
CA VAL A 15 0.80 24.55 -29.50
C VAL A 15 0.16 25.78 -30.14
N LEU A 16 0.87 26.36 -31.11
CA LEU A 16 0.36 27.38 -32.02
C LEU A 16 -0.40 26.66 -33.16
N LEU A 17 -1.72 26.85 -33.26
CA LEU A 17 -2.54 26.30 -34.35
C LEU A 17 -2.31 27.11 -35.64
N LEU A 18 -1.53 26.53 -36.57
CA LEU A 18 -1.53 26.92 -37.98
C LEU A 18 -2.40 25.92 -38.76
N SER A 19 -3.58 26.35 -39.20
CA SER A 19 -4.44 25.55 -40.08
C SER A 19 -3.92 25.62 -41.52
N THR A 20 -3.42 24.50 -42.02
CA THR A 20 -3.11 24.32 -43.45
C THR A 20 -3.97 23.17 -43.96
N ALA A 21 -4.96 23.48 -44.80
CA ALA A 21 -5.80 22.47 -45.42
C ALA A 21 -5.03 21.76 -46.54
N VAL A 22 -4.60 20.53 -46.29
CA VAL A 22 -4.05 19.63 -47.32
C VAL A 22 -5.11 18.58 -47.63
N VAL A 23 -5.63 18.62 -48.86
CA VAL A 23 -6.47 17.55 -49.41
C VAL A 23 -5.52 16.41 -49.81
N GLY A 24 -5.31 15.47 -48.90
CA GLY A 24 -4.50 14.28 -49.10
C GLY A 24 -5.38 13.06 -49.36
N CYS A 25 -5.08 12.30 -50.41
CA CYS A 25 -5.67 10.99 -50.70
C CYS A 25 -5.62 10.10 -49.45
N SER A 26 -6.75 9.47 -49.10
CA SER A 26 -6.87 8.52 -47.99
C SER A 26 -5.95 7.31 -48.24
N ARG A 27 -4.76 7.34 -47.66
CA ARG A 27 -4.07 6.10 -47.31
C ARG A 27 -5.00 5.40 -46.31
N ASP A 28 -5.37 4.16 -46.60
CA ASP A 28 -5.91 3.26 -45.59
C ASP A 28 -4.96 3.37 -44.38
N ALA A 29 -5.42 4.03 -43.32
CA ALA A 29 -4.66 4.15 -42.10
C ALA A 29 -4.36 2.71 -41.69
N ALA A 30 -3.08 2.35 -41.66
CA ALA A 30 -2.66 1.01 -41.28
C ALA A 30 -3.38 0.69 -39.97
N GLN A 31 -4.29 -0.29 -40.04
CA GLN A 31 -5.07 -0.68 -38.87
C GLN A 31 -4.06 -1.15 -37.84
N GLY A 32 -3.92 -0.41 -36.74
CA GLY A 32 -3.05 -0.81 -35.63
C GLY A 32 -3.48 -2.18 -35.06
N PRO A 33 -2.63 -2.76 -34.19
CA PRO A 33 -2.90 -4.06 -33.57
C PRO A 33 -4.32 -4.15 -32.99
N ALA A 34 -4.96 -5.29 -33.19
CA ALA A 34 -6.27 -5.60 -32.62
C ALA A 34 -6.10 -6.35 -31.29
N LEU A 35 -7.04 -6.10 -30.38
CA LEU A 35 -7.13 -6.84 -29.13
C LEU A 35 -7.46 -8.31 -29.42
N VAL A 36 -6.76 -9.23 -28.75
CA VAL A 36 -6.96 -10.67 -28.85
C VAL A 36 -7.88 -11.11 -27.72
N GLY A 37 -9.18 -11.20 -28.03
CA GLY A 37 -10.19 -11.57 -27.04
C GLY A 37 -10.52 -10.45 -26.05
N ASP A 38 -11.18 -10.83 -24.96
CA ASP A 38 -11.56 -9.89 -23.89
C ASP A 38 -10.39 -9.70 -22.91
N PRO A 39 -10.22 -8.50 -22.30
CA PRO A 39 -9.24 -8.28 -21.25
C PRO A 39 -9.39 -9.28 -20.09
N GLN A 40 -8.28 -9.88 -19.67
CA GLN A 40 -8.26 -10.78 -18.53
C GLN A 40 -8.19 -9.98 -17.23
N LEU A 41 -9.06 -10.33 -16.28
CA LEU A 41 -9.10 -9.72 -14.96
C LEU A 41 -8.51 -10.66 -13.92
N ILE A 42 -7.59 -10.16 -13.10
CA ILE A 42 -7.00 -10.88 -11.96
C ILE A 42 -7.41 -10.16 -10.69
N PHE A 43 -8.19 -10.85 -9.87
CA PHE A 43 -8.67 -10.34 -8.58
C PHE A 43 -7.79 -10.84 -7.45
N HIS A 44 -7.59 -9.99 -6.44
CA HIS A 44 -6.74 -10.26 -5.29
C HIS A 44 -7.60 -10.45 -4.02
N PRO A 45 -7.77 -11.68 -3.51
CA PRO A 45 -8.63 -11.96 -2.35
C PRO A 45 -8.25 -11.17 -1.10
N ASN A 46 -6.97 -10.88 -0.93
CA ASN A 46 -6.43 -10.12 0.20
C ASN A 46 -6.44 -8.60 -0.05
N GLN A 47 -6.83 -8.17 -1.26
CA GLN A 47 -6.97 -6.75 -1.59
C GLN A 47 -8.10 -6.48 -2.61
N PRO A 48 -9.37 -6.50 -2.18
CA PRO A 48 -10.54 -6.29 -3.05
C PRO A 48 -10.62 -4.93 -3.76
N MET A 49 -9.80 -3.95 -3.35
CA MET A 49 -9.71 -2.62 -3.94
C MET A 49 -8.65 -2.55 -5.07
N VAL A 50 -7.99 -3.67 -5.37
CA VAL A 50 -6.98 -3.82 -6.42
C VAL A 50 -7.41 -4.90 -7.40
N VAL A 51 -7.32 -4.60 -8.69
CA VAL A 51 -7.55 -5.53 -9.79
C VAL A 51 -6.44 -5.35 -10.81
N ASP A 52 -5.93 -6.46 -11.34
CA ASP A 52 -5.10 -6.38 -12.52
C ASP A 52 -5.89 -6.64 -13.79
N VAL A 53 -5.54 -5.90 -14.83
CA VAL A 53 -6.08 -6.03 -16.18
C VAL A 53 -4.93 -6.40 -17.10
N VAL A 54 -5.03 -7.59 -17.70
CA VAL A 54 -4.07 -8.09 -18.68
C VAL A 54 -4.73 -8.08 -20.05
N VAL A 55 -4.06 -7.45 -21.01
CA VAL A 55 -4.53 -7.35 -22.40
C VAL A 55 -3.49 -7.94 -23.34
N GLU A 56 -3.98 -8.61 -24.38
CA GLU A 56 -3.16 -9.18 -25.44
C GLU A 56 -3.55 -8.56 -26.78
N PHE A 57 -2.57 -8.25 -27.62
CA PHE A 57 -2.76 -7.74 -28.98
C PHE A 57 -2.19 -8.70 -30.02
N ASP A 58 -2.77 -8.69 -31.23
CA ASP A 58 -2.36 -9.55 -32.35
C ASP A 58 -1.04 -9.12 -33.01
N GLY A 59 -0.47 -8.02 -32.52
CA GLY A 59 0.78 -7.44 -32.94
C GLY A 59 1.38 -6.54 -31.84
N PRO A 60 2.67 -6.22 -31.95
CA PRO A 60 3.37 -5.41 -30.97
C PRO A 60 2.77 -4.01 -30.88
N ILE A 61 2.58 -3.51 -29.66
CA ILE A 61 2.16 -2.12 -29.38
C ILE A 61 3.10 -1.48 -28.34
N ASP A 62 3.37 -0.19 -28.50
CA ASP A 62 4.13 0.58 -27.52
C ASP A 62 3.23 0.84 -26.30
N ALA A 63 3.75 0.59 -25.10
CA ALA A 63 3.01 0.84 -23.86
C ALA A 63 2.61 2.32 -23.71
N ALA A 64 3.35 3.25 -24.33
CA ALA A 64 2.99 4.67 -24.34
C ALA A 64 1.78 5.00 -25.24
N GLU A 65 1.38 4.09 -26.13
CA GLU A 65 0.16 4.20 -26.95
C GLU A 65 -1.08 3.59 -26.28
N LEU A 66 -0.91 2.97 -25.11
CA LEU A 66 -1.98 2.38 -24.33
C LEU A 66 -2.34 3.28 -23.15
N GLU A 67 -3.62 3.56 -23.00
CA GLU A 67 -4.16 4.28 -21.87
C GLU A 67 -5.32 3.48 -21.28
N LEU A 68 -5.22 3.13 -19.99
CA LEU A 68 -6.31 2.50 -19.24
C LEU A 68 -6.69 3.44 -18.09
N VAL A 69 -7.93 3.93 -18.09
CA VAL A 69 -8.41 4.95 -17.14
C VAL A 69 -9.76 4.58 -16.53
N HIS A 70 -10.03 5.11 -15.33
CA HIS A 70 -11.33 5.01 -14.68
C HIS A 70 -12.05 6.37 -14.75
N ASP A 71 -12.77 6.64 -15.84
CA ASP A 71 -13.33 7.96 -16.15
C ASP A 71 -14.27 8.53 -15.07
N ALA A 72 -14.95 7.65 -14.34
CA ALA A 72 -15.96 8.05 -13.35
C ALA A 72 -15.39 8.31 -11.94
N ASP A 73 -14.13 7.94 -11.67
CA ASP A 73 -13.55 8.02 -10.32
C ASP A 73 -12.07 8.44 -10.39
N PRO A 74 -11.78 9.74 -10.21
CA PRO A 74 -10.41 10.25 -10.29
C PRO A 74 -9.51 9.79 -9.13
N GLY A 75 -10.07 9.14 -8.09
CA GLY A 75 -9.28 8.56 -7.01
C GLY A 75 -8.73 7.17 -7.32
N VAL A 76 -9.21 6.53 -8.39
CA VAL A 76 -8.68 5.26 -8.90
C VAL A 76 -7.39 5.52 -9.68
N VAL A 77 -6.34 4.76 -9.37
CA VAL A 77 -5.01 4.90 -9.97
C VAL A 77 -4.69 3.66 -10.78
N VAL A 78 -4.33 3.87 -12.04
CA VAL A 78 -3.89 2.81 -12.96
C VAL A 78 -2.39 2.97 -13.22
N ALA A 79 -1.64 1.88 -13.16
CA ALA A 79 -0.23 1.85 -13.53
C ALA A 79 0.10 0.58 -14.29
N THR A 80 0.97 0.67 -15.29
CA THR A 80 1.52 -0.51 -15.98
C THR A 80 2.49 -1.24 -15.07
N ILE A 81 2.39 -2.56 -15.02
CA ILE A 81 3.35 -3.44 -14.32
C ILE A 81 4.41 -3.87 -15.33
N ALA A 82 5.68 -3.72 -14.95
CA ALA A 82 6.78 -4.20 -15.76
C ALA A 82 6.91 -5.72 -15.60
N ASP A 83 6.29 -6.48 -16.49
CA ASP A 83 6.33 -7.95 -16.45
C ASP A 83 7.62 -8.55 -17.02
N GLY A 84 8.78 -7.87 -16.87
CA GLY A 84 10.06 -8.31 -17.43
C GLY A 84 10.15 -8.37 -18.98
N GLU A 85 9.01 -8.56 -19.67
CA GLU A 85 8.80 -8.60 -21.12
C GLU A 85 8.01 -7.39 -21.64
N ALA A 86 7.48 -6.55 -20.73
CA ALA A 86 6.76 -5.31 -21.05
C ALA A 86 7.68 -4.17 -21.55
N GLY A 87 8.47 -4.46 -22.58
CA GLY A 87 9.22 -3.47 -23.35
C GLY A 87 8.43 -2.96 -24.55
N ASP A 88 8.98 -1.94 -25.22
CA ASP A 88 8.45 -1.41 -26.48
C ASP A 88 8.17 -2.56 -27.48
N GLY A 89 6.92 -2.68 -27.92
CA GLY A 89 6.51 -3.73 -28.85
C GLY A 89 6.21 -5.09 -28.20
N SER A 90 5.83 -5.12 -26.92
CA SER A 90 5.15 -6.27 -26.35
C SER A 90 3.79 -6.49 -27.03
N THR A 91 3.32 -7.73 -27.04
CA THR A 91 1.92 -8.06 -27.34
C THR A 91 1.08 -8.21 -26.08
N HIS A 92 1.71 -8.29 -24.91
CA HIS A 92 1.07 -8.48 -23.61
C HIS A 92 1.33 -7.26 -22.71
N HIS A 93 0.26 -6.70 -22.17
CA HIS A 93 0.34 -5.54 -21.27
C HIS A 93 -0.48 -5.79 -20.02
N HIS A 94 0.09 -5.41 -18.89
CA HIS A 94 -0.45 -5.67 -17.58
C HIS A 94 -0.59 -4.34 -16.84
N PHE A 95 -1.80 -4.06 -16.39
CA PHE A 95 -2.14 -2.86 -15.65
C PHE A 95 -2.61 -3.26 -14.26
N ARG A 96 -2.14 -2.53 -13.23
CA ARG A 96 -2.68 -2.59 -11.89
C ARG A 96 -3.57 -1.39 -11.63
N VAL A 97 -4.82 -1.67 -11.30
CA VAL A 97 -5.87 -0.70 -10.97
C VAL A 97 -6.07 -0.71 -9.46
N ARG A 98 -5.90 0.44 -8.81
CA ARG A 98 -5.93 0.61 -7.34
C ARG A 98 -6.98 1.64 -6.95
N GLY A 99 -7.47 1.59 -5.72
CA GLY A 99 -8.40 2.61 -5.23
C GLY A 99 -9.87 2.35 -5.56
N LEU A 100 -10.18 1.15 -6.04
CA LEU A 100 -11.54 0.76 -6.40
C LEU A 100 -12.39 0.58 -5.14
N GLY A 101 -13.70 0.82 -5.24
CA GLY A 101 -14.63 0.41 -4.19
C GLY A 101 -14.76 -1.11 -4.17
N PRO A 102 -14.75 -1.78 -3.01
CA PRO A 102 -15.00 -3.22 -2.95
C PRO A 102 -16.49 -3.54 -3.03
N GLY A 103 -16.84 -4.65 -3.68
CA GLY A 103 -18.21 -5.12 -3.87
C GLY A 103 -19.07 -4.22 -4.75
N SER A 104 -18.44 -3.45 -5.65
CA SER A 104 -19.11 -2.51 -6.54
C SER A 104 -18.78 -2.77 -8.01
N ASP A 105 -19.67 -2.33 -8.89
CA ASP A 105 -19.46 -2.36 -10.33
C ASP A 105 -18.54 -1.21 -10.75
N HIS A 106 -17.60 -1.53 -11.63
CA HIS A 106 -16.61 -0.61 -12.20
C HIS A 106 -16.60 -0.75 -13.73
N ALA A 107 -16.21 0.34 -14.38
CA ALA A 107 -15.96 0.39 -15.81
C ALA A 107 -14.69 1.20 -16.06
N LEU A 108 -13.74 0.60 -16.77
CA LEU A 108 -12.53 1.26 -17.25
C LEU A 108 -12.63 1.47 -18.76
N SER A 109 -11.87 2.44 -19.24
CA SER A 109 -11.72 2.77 -20.66
C SER A 109 -10.31 2.42 -21.07
N LEU A 110 -10.17 1.47 -22.01
CA LEU A 110 -8.91 1.13 -22.66
C LEU A 110 -8.87 1.80 -24.02
N ASP A 111 -7.93 2.72 -24.22
CA ASP A 111 -7.73 3.45 -25.45
C ASP A 111 -6.38 3.08 -26.09
N TRP A 112 -6.38 2.81 -27.39
CA TRP A 112 -5.18 2.52 -28.17
C TRP A 112 -5.39 2.82 -29.66
N ALA A 113 -4.40 3.47 -30.31
CA ALA A 113 -4.45 3.75 -31.75
C ALA A 113 -5.79 4.34 -32.27
N GLY A 114 -6.47 5.15 -31.44
CA GLY A 114 -7.79 5.74 -31.75
C GLY A 114 -8.98 4.79 -31.64
N ARG A 115 -8.78 3.59 -31.09
CA ARG A 115 -9.80 2.63 -30.68
C ARG A 115 -10.04 2.74 -29.18
N HIS A 116 -11.21 2.28 -28.78
CA HIS A 116 -11.70 2.34 -27.42
C HIS A 116 -12.43 1.04 -27.10
N GLU A 117 -12.13 0.44 -25.95
CA GLU A 117 -12.80 -0.74 -25.41
C GLU A 117 -13.17 -0.50 -23.94
N ALA A 118 -14.40 -0.84 -23.57
CA ALA A 118 -14.87 -0.73 -22.20
C ALA A 118 -14.59 -2.02 -21.43
N VAL A 119 -13.92 -1.92 -20.27
CA VAL A 119 -13.63 -3.05 -19.39
C VAL A 119 -14.51 -2.96 -18.15
N ALA A 120 -15.60 -3.72 -18.11
CA ALA A 120 -16.57 -3.71 -17.02
C ALA A 120 -16.40 -4.93 -16.10
N PHE A 121 -16.46 -4.72 -14.80
CA PHE A 121 -16.35 -5.79 -13.80
C PHE A 121 -16.92 -5.39 -12.44
N THR A 122 -17.15 -6.38 -11.58
CA THR A 122 -17.52 -6.17 -10.17
C THR A 122 -16.34 -6.60 -9.30
N THR A 123 -15.90 -5.74 -8.38
CA THR A 123 -14.85 -6.07 -7.40
C THR A 123 -15.35 -7.06 -6.36
N GLN A 124 -14.42 -7.72 -5.67
CA GLN A 124 -14.74 -8.64 -4.59
C GLN A 124 -15.32 -7.91 -3.38
N ALA A 125 -16.05 -8.63 -2.53
CA ALA A 125 -16.63 -8.07 -1.31
C ALA A 125 -15.55 -7.45 -0.39
N PRO A 126 -15.89 -6.42 0.40
CA PRO A 126 -14.94 -5.81 1.32
C PRO A 126 -14.40 -6.79 2.35
N LEU A 127 -13.13 -6.60 2.73
CA LEU A 127 -12.53 -7.32 3.85
C LEU A 127 -13.24 -6.99 5.18
N PRO A 128 -13.24 -7.90 6.16
CA PRO A 128 -13.79 -7.62 7.49
C PRO A 128 -13.16 -6.37 8.11
N GLY A 129 -13.99 -5.49 8.65
CA GLY A 129 -13.57 -4.23 9.27
C GLY A 129 -13.36 -3.06 8.30
N PHE A 130 -13.52 -3.26 6.98
CA PHE A 130 -13.50 -2.19 6.00
C PHE A 130 -14.53 -1.10 6.33
N ILE A 131 -14.11 0.15 6.21
CA ILE A 131 -14.94 1.34 6.33
C ILE A 131 -14.86 2.07 4.98
N PRO A 132 -15.98 2.32 4.27
CA PRO A 132 -15.94 2.87 2.91
C PRO A 132 -15.46 4.33 2.86
N GLY A 133 -15.64 5.09 3.93
CA GLY A 133 -15.07 6.42 4.03
C GLY A 133 -15.23 7.04 5.40
N PHE A 134 -14.49 8.12 5.61
CA PHE A 134 -14.40 8.86 6.85
C PHE A 134 -14.87 10.29 6.63
N GLU A 135 -15.55 10.86 7.63
CA GLU A 135 -15.88 12.29 7.60
C GLU A 135 -14.59 13.10 7.74
N VAL A 136 -14.33 13.98 6.76
CA VAL A 136 -13.16 14.86 6.78
C VAL A 136 -13.58 16.27 7.14
N VAL A 137 -13.02 16.80 8.22
CA VAL A 137 -13.21 18.19 8.67
C VAL A 137 -11.91 18.97 8.57
N GLY A 138 -11.98 20.25 8.20
CA GLY A 138 -10.82 21.17 8.25
C GLY A 138 -9.85 21.10 7.07
N LEU A 139 -10.33 20.84 5.85
CA LEU A 139 -9.49 20.74 4.64
C LEU A 139 -9.01 22.09 4.06
N GLU A 140 -9.37 23.23 4.65
CA GLU A 140 -8.95 24.54 4.13
C GLU A 140 -7.42 24.67 4.11
N GLY A 141 -6.84 24.75 2.91
CA GLY A 141 -5.39 24.91 2.72
C GLY A 141 -4.57 23.65 2.94
N ALA A 142 -5.21 22.47 3.03
CA ALA A 142 -4.47 21.21 2.94
C ALA A 142 -3.76 21.14 1.58
N ALA A 143 -2.44 20.96 1.61
CA ALA A 143 -1.64 20.72 0.41
C ALA A 143 -2.23 19.57 -0.44
N GLU A 144 -1.75 19.42 -1.68
CA GLU A 144 -2.03 18.29 -2.60
C GLU A 144 -1.55 16.92 -2.05
N VAL A 145 -1.86 16.61 -0.79
CA VAL A 145 -1.67 15.29 -0.21
C VAL A 145 -2.75 14.41 -0.81
N LEU A 146 -2.37 13.59 -1.79
CA LEU A 146 -3.29 12.71 -2.50
C LEU A 146 -3.90 11.64 -1.59
N TYR A 147 -3.16 11.15 -0.59
CA TYR A 147 -3.63 10.08 0.29
C TYR A 147 -3.08 10.21 1.71
N ARG A 148 -3.80 9.67 2.69
CA ARG A 148 -3.34 9.51 4.08
C ARG A 148 -3.43 8.06 4.52
N ILE A 149 -2.37 7.58 5.18
CA ILE A 149 -2.28 6.24 5.75
C ILE A 149 -2.42 6.36 7.27
N PHE A 150 -3.24 5.51 7.88
CA PHE A 150 -3.36 5.40 9.33
C PHE A 150 -3.85 4.01 9.74
N ASP A 151 -3.45 3.55 10.92
CA ASP A 151 -4.10 2.44 11.59
C ASP A 151 -5.38 2.92 12.28
N TYR A 152 -6.38 2.04 12.35
CA TYR A 152 -7.60 2.33 13.11
C TYR A 152 -8.07 1.10 13.86
N SER A 153 -8.16 1.23 15.18
CA SER A 153 -8.77 0.24 16.06
C SER A 153 -9.40 0.89 17.29
N TYR A 154 -10.43 0.24 17.85
CA TYR A 154 -11.03 0.67 19.11
C TYR A 154 -11.04 -0.45 20.16
N GLY A 155 -10.57 -0.13 21.36
CA GLY A 155 -10.75 -1.00 22.53
C GLY A 155 -12.19 -0.93 23.07
N PRO A 156 -12.69 -1.99 23.74
CA PRO A 156 -12.02 -3.26 24.03
C PRO A 156 -12.22 -4.32 22.94
N ALA A 157 -12.96 -4.01 21.87
CA ALA A 157 -13.28 -4.99 20.83
C ALA A 157 -12.11 -5.26 19.87
N TRP A 158 -11.16 -4.31 19.77
CA TRP A 158 -10.02 -4.36 18.85
C TRP A 158 -10.45 -4.67 17.41
N SER A 159 -11.59 -4.11 17.01
CA SER A 159 -12.23 -4.30 15.71
C SER A 159 -12.97 -3.00 15.38
N PRO A 160 -12.94 -2.44 14.15
CA PRO A 160 -12.06 -2.88 13.09
C PRO A 160 -10.61 -2.77 13.55
N ASN A 161 -9.74 -3.50 12.89
CA ASN A 161 -8.32 -3.48 13.15
C ASN A 161 -7.62 -3.68 11.83
N GLY A 162 -7.09 -2.59 11.33
CA GLY A 162 -6.52 -2.53 10.01
C GLY A 162 -5.85 -1.22 9.72
N LEU A 163 -5.16 -1.20 8.59
CA LEU A 163 -4.57 -0.02 8.01
C LEU A 163 -5.47 0.49 6.90
N PHE A 164 -5.70 1.80 6.91
CA PHE A 164 -6.52 2.49 5.95
C PHE A 164 -5.66 3.45 5.16
N VAL A 165 -5.90 3.51 3.86
CA VAL A 165 -5.46 4.59 3.00
C VAL A 165 -6.69 5.30 2.48
N VAL A 166 -6.79 6.60 2.76
CA VAL A 166 -7.94 7.42 2.35
C VAL A 166 -7.50 8.55 1.42
N ASP A 167 -8.36 8.90 0.47
CA ASP A 167 -8.19 10.08 -0.38
C ASP A 167 -8.58 11.37 0.38
N PRO A 168 -8.44 12.58 -0.23
CA PRO A 168 -8.73 13.84 0.45
C PRO A 168 -10.22 14.03 0.75
N GLN A 169 -11.10 13.27 0.11
CA GLN A 169 -12.54 13.25 0.38
C GLN A 169 -12.89 12.28 1.52
N GLY A 170 -11.90 11.53 2.03
CA GLY A 170 -12.06 10.53 3.08
C GLY A 170 -12.52 9.18 2.55
N THR A 171 -12.57 8.96 1.24
CA THR A 171 -12.90 7.65 0.66
C THR A 171 -11.76 6.69 0.91
N THR A 172 -12.05 5.49 1.41
CA THR A 172 -11.03 4.44 1.57
C THR A 172 -10.67 3.87 0.21
N ARG A 173 -9.39 3.97 -0.14
CA ARG A 173 -8.81 3.53 -1.41
C ARG A 173 -7.98 2.26 -1.29
N TRP A 174 -7.53 1.98 -0.07
CA TRP A 174 -6.84 0.74 0.23
C TRP A 174 -7.07 0.41 1.70
N TYR A 175 -7.24 -0.87 1.99
CA TYR A 175 -7.42 -1.36 3.35
C TYR A 175 -6.83 -2.75 3.47
N ILE A 176 -6.10 -2.98 4.56
CA ILE A 176 -5.81 -4.32 5.03
C ILE A 176 -6.32 -4.45 6.45
N GLY A 177 -6.90 -5.60 6.74
CA GLY A 177 -7.29 -5.99 8.07
C GLY A 177 -7.54 -7.49 8.10
N GLY A 178 -7.88 -7.99 9.26
CA GLY A 178 -8.15 -9.41 9.42
C GLY A 178 -8.15 -9.81 10.88
N GLU A 179 -8.55 -11.05 11.15
CA GLU A 179 -8.45 -11.59 12.50
C GLU A 179 -6.98 -11.61 12.94
N PRO A 180 -6.65 -11.00 14.09
CA PRO A 180 -5.29 -11.04 14.61
C PRO A 180 -4.94 -12.45 15.08
N LEU A 181 -3.65 -12.81 14.99
CA LEU A 181 -3.15 -14.04 15.59
C LEU A 181 -3.15 -13.93 17.12
N ILE A 182 -2.91 -12.73 17.65
CA ILE A 182 -2.86 -12.46 19.08
C ILE A 182 -3.90 -11.39 19.41
N PRO A 183 -4.97 -11.70 20.17
CA PRO A 183 -5.95 -10.70 20.56
C PRO A 183 -5.35 -9.68 21.54
N GLY A 184 -5.93 -8.47 21.56
CA GLY A 184 -5.54 -7.41 22.50
C GLY A 184 -4.67 -6.33 21.84
N PRO A 185 -3.91 -5.57 22.64
CA PRO A 185 -3.12 -4.44 22.13
C PRO A 185 -2.12 -4.81 21.03
N LEU A 186 -1.54 -6.03 21.07
CA LEU A 186 -0.61 -6.52 20.05
C LEU A 186 -1.27 -6.83 18.71
N ALA A 187 -2.60 -6.95 18.67
CA ALA A 187 -3.35 -7.13 17.43
C ALA A 187 -3.27 -5.90 16.53
N VAL A 188 -3.07 -4.72 17.13
CA VAL A 188 -3.15 -3.42 16.47
C VAL A 188 -1.91 -3.24 15.60
N TYR A 189 -2.14 -2.82 14.36
CA TYR A 189 -1.05 -2.34 13.53
C TYR A 189 -0.44 -1.08 14.14
N ALA A 190 0.87 -1.05 14.34
CA ALA A 190 1.58 0.13 14.80
C ALA A 190 2.88 0.33 14.02
N GLY A 191 3.52 1.49 14.19
CA GLY A 191 4.80 1.80 13.53
C GLY A 191 4.74 1.72 12.01
N VAL A 192 3.64 2.17 11.41
CA VAL A 192 3.39 2.01 9.97
C VAL A 192 4.27 2.97 9.19
N THR A 193 5.21 2.42 8.42
CA THR A 193 6.13 3.17 7.58
C THR A 193 6.07 2.65 6.15
N LEU A 194 5.82 3.54 5.18
CA LEU A 194 5.96 3.22 3.75
C LEU A 194 7.44 3.20 3.37
N LEU A 195 7.88 2.10 2.75
CA LEU A 195 9.25 1.92 2.26
C LEU A 195 9.39 2.38 0.80
N ASP A 196 10.62 2.62 0.34
CA ASP A 196 10.92 3.13 -1.01
C ASP A 196 10.50 2.18 -2.16
N ASP A 197 10.21 0.92 -1.87
CA ASP A 197 9.77 -0.09 -2.84
C ASP A 197 8.23 -0.24 -2.92
N GLY A 198 7.48 0.51 -2.12
CA GLY A 198 6.02 0.48 -2.08
C GLY A 198 5.45 -0.46 -1.03
N THR A 199 6.29 -1.23 -0.36
CA THR A 199 5.87 -2.07 0.76
C THR A 199 5.72 -1.25 2.04
N MET A 200 5.01 -1.79 3.03
CA MET A 200 4.81 -1.17 4.33
C MET A 200 5.46 -2.00 5.43
N LEU A 201 6.30 -1.35 6.22
CA LEU A 201 6.82 -1.86 7.49
C LEU A 201 5.82 -1.54 8.61
N THR A 202 5.55 -2.50 9.49
CA THR A 202 4.66 -2.30 10.64
C THR A 202 4.92 -3.36 11.71
N THR A 203 4.50 -3.10 12.94
CA THR A 203 4.37 -4.12 14.00
C THR A 203 2.93 -4.62 14.08
N ARG A 204 2.74 -5.95 14.17
CA ARG A 204 1.45 -6.59 14.47
C ARG A 204 1.67 -8.01 14.98
N ASP A 205 0.81 -8.47 15.87
CA ASP A 205 0.82 -9.83 16.42
C ASP A 205 2.18 -10.18 17.04
N GLY A 206 2.78 -9.22 17.75
CA GLY A 206 4.08 -9.37 18.39
C GLY A 206 5.26 -9.54 17.41
N ALA A 207 5.07 -9.20 16.13
CA ALA A 207 6.10 -9.28 15.11
C ALA A 207 6.30 -7.96 14.39
N VAL A 208 7.48 -7.78 13.79
CA VAL A 208 7.70 -6.82 12.71
C VAL A 208 7.40 -7.51 11.39
N GLN A 209 6.67 -6.86 10.52
CA GLN A 209 6.32 -7.39 9.21
C GLN A 209 6.44 -6.33 8.11
N VAL A 210 6.79 -6.81 6.91
CA VAL A 210 6.76 -6.04 5.66
C VAL A 210 5.63 -6.60 4.81
N ILE A 211 4.73 -5.73 4.38
CA ILE A 211 3.51 -6.09 3.64
C ILE A 211 3.54 -5.38 2.29
N ASP A 212 3.20 -6.08 1.22
CA ASP A 212 3.06 -5.47 -0.10
C ASP A 212 1.69 -4.81 -0.32
N GLU A 213 1.51 -4.22 -1.51
CA GLU A 213 0.25 -3.55 -1.88
C GLU A 213 -0.93 -4.50 -2.06
N LEU A 214 -0.70 -5.81 -2.18
CA LEU A 214 -1.74 -6.84 -2.29
C LEU A 214 -2.11 -7.42 -0.92
N GLY A 215 -1.46 -6.94 0.14
CA GLY A 215 -1.68 -7.38 1.51
C GLY A 215 -0.90 -8.65 1.89
N GLU A 216 0.04 -9.08 1.06
CA GLU A 216 0.89 -10.24 1.34
C GLU A 216 2.03 -9.85 2.27
N VAL A 217 2.27 -10.68 3.29
CA VAL A 217 3.42 -10.51 4.19
C VAL A 217 4.66 -11.08 3.49
N VAL A 218 5.47 -10.20 2.91
CA VAL A 218 6.70 -10.56 2.18
C VAL A 218 7.90 -10.78 3.12
N ARG A 219 7.85 -10.25 4.34
CA ARG A 219 8.83 -10.51 5.40
C ARG A 219 8.17 -10.46 6.78
N ARG A 220 8.58 -11.34 7.68
CA ARG A 220 8.12 -11.36 9.08
C ARG A 220 9.25 -11.76 10.02
N HIS A 221 9.39 -11.03 11.12
CA HIS A 221 10.26 -11.36 12.24
C HIS A 221 9.44 -11.42 13.53
N ASP A 222 9.22 -12.62 14.05
CA ASP A 222 8.54 -12.83 15.32
C ASP A 222 9.48 -12.53 16.49
N ALA A 223 9.02 -11.73 17.46
CA ALA A 223 9.83 -11.39 18.65
C ALA A 223 10.33 -12.63 19.41
N ALA A 224 9.53 -13.71 19.44
CA ALA A 224 9.90 -14.97 20.08
C ALA A 224 11.16 -15.62 19.47
N ALA A 225 11.41 -15.43 18.17
CA ALA A 225 12.63 -15.93 17.52
C ALA A 225 13.90 -15.20 18.00
N LEU A 226 13.73 -14.01 18.57
CA LEU A 226 14.76 -13.15 19.14
C LEU A 226 14.79 -13.20 20.68
N ALA A 227 14.15 -14.22 21.27
CA ALA A 227 14.00 -14.38 22.72
C ALA A 227 13.32 -13.19 23.43
N MET A 228 12.41 -12.51 22.72
CA MET A 228 11.62 -11.38 23.23
C MET A 228 10.14 -11.76 23.35
N SER A 229 9.40 -11.06 24.21
CA SER A 229 7.97 -11.35 24.42
C SER A 229 7.10 -10.89 23.25
N ALA A 230 7.31 -9.67 22.77
CA ALA A 230 6.58 -9.07 21.67
C ALA A 230 7.33 -7.83 21.16
N PHE A 231 7.16 -7.51 19.88
CA PHE A 231 7.41 -6.17 19.36
C PHE A 231 6.15 -5.30 19.47
N HIS A 232 6.32 -4.00 19.76
CA HIS A 232 5.22 -3.07 19.97
C HIS A 232 5.51 -1.65 19.48
N HIS A 233 4.44 -0.90 19.19
CA HIS A 233 4.41 0.54 18.87
C HIS A 233 5.14 1.04 17.62
N GLU A 234 6.40 0.67 17.36
CA GLU A 234 7.23 1.30 16.32
C GLU A 234 8.16 0.30 15.62
N ALA A 235 8.36 0.48 14.32
CA ALA A 235 9.40 -0.18 13.55
C ALA A 235 9.88 0.73 12.42
N MET A 236 11.20 0.88 12.28
CA MET A 236 11.79 1.66 11.21
C MET A 236 12.94 0.92 10.51
N MET A 237 13.03 1.10 9.20
CA MET A 237 14.17 0.65 8.41
C MET A 237 15.27 1.70 8.49
N LEU A 238 16.47 1.29 8.89
CA LEU A 238 17.65 2.14 8.92
C LEU A 238 18.30 2.20 7.53
N GLN A 239 19.16 3.20 7.31
CA GLN A 239 19.92 3.33 6.06
C GLN A 239 20.85 2.13 5.77
N SER A 240 21.23 1.37 6.82
CA SER A 240 21.98 0.12 6.71
C SER A 240 21.17 -1.03 6.13
N GLY A 241 19.83 -0.91 6.08
CA GLY A 241 18.91 -2.01 5.80
C GLY A 241 18.53 -2.84 7.04
N ASN A 242 19.05 -2.50 8.22
CA ASN A 242 18.61 -3.09 9.49
C ASN A 242 17.26 -2.51 9.91
N ILE A 243 16.57 -3.22 10.80
CA ILE A 243 15.32 -2.79 11.42
C ILE A 243 15.60 -2.40 12.86
N LEU A 244 15.11 -1.23 13.28
CA LEU A 244 15.05 -0.80 14.68
C LEU A 244 13.59 -0.81 15.14
N THR A 245 13.30 -1.45 16.27
CA THR A 245 11.95 -1.57 16.83
C THR A 245 11.98 -1.60 18.36
N PHE A 246 10.81 -1.52 19.01
CA PHE A 246 10.67 -1.76 20.44
C PHE A 246 10.23 -3.19 20.72
N GLY A 247 10.89 -3.82 21.68
CA GLY A 247 10.41 -4.98 22.42
C GLY A 247 10.23 -4.65 23.91
N ASN A 248 10.02 -5.68 24.73
CA ASN A 248 9.90 -5.51 26.18
C ASN A 248 11.09 -6.16 26.91
N SER A 249 11.55 -5.50 27.97
CA SER A 249 12.30 -6.10 29.08
C SER A 249 11.42 -6.12 30.34
N PHE A 250 11.74 -6.97 31.31
CA PHE A 250 10.97 -7.05 32.55
C PHE A 250 11.89 -7.16 33.77
N GLU A 251 11.66 -6.32 34.76
CA GLU A 251 12.40 -6.35 36.04
C GLU A 251 11.47 -6.20 37.24
N MET A 252 11.91 -6.72 38.39
CA MET A 252 11.28 -6.43 39.67
C MET A 252 11.81 -5.10 40.19
N VAL A 253 10.92 -4.11 40.35
CA VAL A 253 11.27 -2.76 40.82
C VAL A 253 10.58 -2.48 42.14
N ASP A 254 11.33 -1.99 43.12
CA ASP A 254 10.80 -1.61 44.43
C ASP A 254 10.20 -0.20 44.41
N TYR A 255 8.88 -0.12 44.55
CA TYR A 255 8.10 1.10 44.74
C TYR A 255 7.58 1.24 46.17
N ALA A 256 8.29 0.72 47.17
CA ALA A 256 7.92 0.85 48.59
C ALA A 256 7.72 2.31 49.03
N ASP A 257 8.54 3.25 48.53
CA ASP A 257 8.40 4.68 48.81
C ASP A 257 7.10 5.30 48.26
N GLN A 258 6.48 4.64 47.28
CA GLN A 258 5.16 5.00 46.74
C GLN A 258 4.02 4.18 47.36
N GLY A 259 4.33 3.22 48.26
CA GLY A 259 3.36 2.37 48.94
C GLY A 259 2.93 1.10 48.18
N TRP A 260 3.60 0.76 47.08
CA TRP A 260 3.24 -0.40 46.23
C TRP A 260 4.10 -1.64 46.49
N GLY A 261 5.32 -1.46 47.03
CA GLY A 261 6.29 -2.54 47.21
C GLY A 261 6.94 -2.98 45.90
N GLU A 262 7.42 -4.22 45.84
CA GLU A 262 8.08 -4.76 44.65
C GLU A 262 7.05 -5.18 43.57
N LEU A 263 7.19 -4.65 42.35
CA LEU A 263 6.32 -4.94 41.21
C LEU A 263 7.12 -5.46 40.02
N LEU A 264 6.54 -6.38 39.25
CA LEU A 264 7.07 -6.74 37.93
C LEU A 264 6.71 -5.62 36.95
N VAL A 265 7.71 -4.90 36.46
CA VAL A 265 7.56 -3.77 35.55
C VAL A 265 7.98 -4.18 34.15
N ALA A 266 7.22 -3.75 33.14
CA ALA A 266 7.64 -3.81 31.75
C ALA A 266 8.43 -2.53 31.40
N GLY A 267 9.62 -2.70 30.86
CA GLY A 267 10.46 -1.63 30.30
C GLY A 267 10.55 -1.77 28.78
N ASP A 268 10.87 -0.66 28.11
CA ASP A 268 11.13 -0.68 26.67
C ASP A 268 12.55 -1.18 26.39
N LEU A 269 12.66 -2.12 25.44
CA LEU A 269 13.92 -2.59 24.88
C LEU A 269 13.98 -2.14 23.42
N LEU A 270 14.91 -1.26 23.07
CA LEU A 270 15.21 -1.00 21.66
C LEU A 270 16.08 -2.11 21.11
N VAL A 271 15.74 -2.61 19.93
CA VAL A 271 16.45 -3.71 19.28
C VAL A 271 16.69 -3.33 17.83
N GLU A 272 17.95 -3.35 17.43
CA GLU A 272 18.38 -3.32 16.05
C GLU A 272 18.73 -4.75 15.60
N PHE A 273 18.12 -5.21 14.52
CA PHE A 273 18.45 -6.50 13.90
C PHE A 273 18.53 -6.39 12.38
N ASP A 274 19.33 -7.26 11.77
CA ASP A 274 19.52 -7.28 10.33
C ASP A 274 18.35 -7.95 9.57
N PRO A 275 18.30 -7.91 8.23
CA PRO A 275 17.25 -8.59 7.47
C PRO A 275 17.16 -10.12 7.67
N ALA A 276 18.20 -10.76 8.21
CA ALA A 276 18.19 -12.19 8.56
C ALA A 276 17.62 -12.44 9.96
N GLY A 277 17.40 -11.39 10.76
CA GLY A 277 16.95 -11.48 12.14
C GLY A 277 18.10 -11.67 13.13
N GLU A 278 19.34 -11.31 12.79
CA GLU A 278 20.45 -11.31 13.74
C GLU A 278 20.49 -9.97 14.50
N ILE A 279 20.56 -10.02 15.83
CA ILE A 279 20.63 -8.81 16.67
C ILE A 279 21.99 -8.14 16.47
N ALA A 280 21.96 -6.89 16.01
CA ALA A 280 23.14 -6.04 15.86
C ALA A 280 23.41 -5.20 17.11
N TRP A 281 22.34 -4.72 17.77
CA TRP A 281 22.44 -3.83 18.92
C TRP A 281 21.15 -3.84 19.75
N THR A 282 21.29 -3.57 21.05
CA THR A 282 20.17 -3.40 21.98
C THR A 282 20.41 -2.25 22.95
N TRP A 283 19.32 -1.68 23.47
CA TRP A 283 19.32 -0.71 24.57
C TRP A 283 18.12 -0.98 25.47
N ASP A 284 18.37 -1.18 26.75
CA ASP A 284 17.34 -1.50 27.74
C ASP A 284 17.03 -0.27 28.61
N ALA A 285 15.76 0.09 28.72
CA ALA A 285 15.34 1.21 29.56
C ALA A 285 15.78 1.07 31.01
N PHE A 286 15.83 -0.15 31.57
CA PHE A 286 16.25 -0.37 32.96
C PHE A 286 17.73 -0.04 33.19
N ASP A 287 18.58 -0.19 32.18
CA ASP A 287 20.01 0.14 32.26
C ASP A 287 20.28 1.65 32.17
N HIS A 288 19.32 2.42 31.66
CA HIS A 288 19.57 3.77 31.18
C HIS A 288 18.62 4.84 31.74
N LEU A 289 17.44 4.45 32.22
CA LEU A 289 16.43 5.34 32.79
C LEU A 289 16.18 5.00 34.26
N ASP A 290 15.51 5.91 34.95
CA ASP A 290 15.08 5.70 36.34
C ASP A 290 13.67 5.11 36.33
N PRO A 291 13.49 3.82 36.70
CA PRO A 291 12.18 3.19 36.70
C PRO A 291 11.25 3.73 37.81
N GLN A 292 11.75 4.53 38.76
CA GLN A 292 10.96 5.08 39.86
C GLN A 292 10.43 6.50 39.61
N ARG A 293 10.70 7.08 38.44
CA ARG A 293 10.39 8.49 38.13
C ARG A 293 8.92 8.78 37.84
#